data_AF-A0A4Q1RKF7-F1
#
_entry.id   AF-A0A4Q1RKF7-F1
#
_cell.length_a   1.000
_cell.length_b   1.000
_cell.length_c   1.000
_cell.angle_alpha   90.00
_cell.angle_beta   90.00
_cell.angle_gamma   90.00
#
_symmetry.space_group_name_H-M   'P 1'
#
loop_
_entity.id
_entity.type
_entity.pdbx_description
1 polymer ?
#
loop_
_entity_poly.entity_id
_entity_poly.type
_entity_poly.pdbx_seq_one_letter_code
_entity_poly.pdbx_strand_id
1 'polypeptide(L)'
;MLTKIKFFQKDTTKKDIVLGILLVLGLIWLNTFIHQNSFSDTYGDFYFLKNFAITALCTGFFFFLKELVFDFEIFGDDTRACVAGTAVTGILMMLALLLEMGTDYVSIYTQKEIVLGTFIIHKKYVYGVWTIVWFPLHIDKIFARMRQERFRFQSILYGCISIIGLTLEGILLFRPMANIWLIDLVVFNSATLILAVWKYAINDARLRKGEIVAAVLSYVIFSVYLLLLQCNNWGKEFSTFMCGENWNEIKAVIREVVAHASFWGTSGYLRNSASVHSWLLNWNKPILQLLYYGGWISVIVVLLAMVCLLCVLVKMLGIKNGRIHKNWLLYATATVMFFNDVVSGTLYAFGFPCPVGLPFLRETGFTDWMAFALIVFCALENLQIQKNKCPDSAFVLAETLLGKQDSYQIFDEFDEPYREELWYDEVTIIGSGCEISCDAYWCELEGREFCVFKPQDFRIREKRFILEFVEDRWILPDDPENKMKQEICQCYAKVNVLRCMDEEMEDRDEEFDDEDSEFF
;
A
#
# COMPACT_ATOMS: atom_id res chain seq x y z
N MET A 1 37.42 6.68 -20.18
CA MET A 1 37.69 5.62 -19.20
C MET A 1 36.54 5.62 -18.20
N LEU A 2 35.47 4.92 -18.58
CA LEU A 2 34.26 4.71 -17.78
C LEU A 2 34.56 3.63 -16.74
N THR A 3 34.36 3.95 -15.46
CA THR A 3 33.99 2.94 -14.47
C THR A 3 32.56 3.25 -14.04
N LYS A 4 31.60 2.74 -14.82
CA LYS A 4 30.25 2.46 -14.32
C LYS A 4 30.44 1.52 -13.13
N ILE A 5 30.29 2.06 -11.93
CA ILE A 5 30.17 1.27 -10.72
C ILE A 5 28.89 0.45 -10.87
N LYS A 6 29.05 -0.82 -11.28
CA LYS A 6 28.03 -1.86 -11.09
C LYS A 6 27.86 -2.01 -9.59
N PHE A 7 26.98 -1.22 -9.00
CA PHE A 7 26.52 -1.45 -7.65
C PHE A 7 25.75 -2.76 -7.68
N PHE A 8 26.37 -3.80 -7.13
CA PHE A 8 25.68 -5.02 -6.76
C PHE A 8 24.41 -4.63 -6.00
N GLN A 9 23.25 -4.88 -6.60
CA GLN A 9 21.93 -4.82 -5.99
C GLN A 9 21.83 -5.96 -4.98
N LYS A 10 22.62 -5.88 -3.89
CA LYS A 10 22.56 -6.83 -2.78
C LYS A 10 21.23 -6.57 -2.08
N ASP A 11 20.38 -7.60 -1.95
CA ASP A 11 19.07 -7.65 -1.27
C ASP A 11 18.93 -6.70 -0.05
N THR A 12 18.81 -5.39 -0.27
CA THR A 12 18.64 -4.40 0.81
C THR A 12 17.22 -4.49 1.37
N THR A 13 16.25 -4.81 0.51
CA THR A 13 14.83 -4.93 0.89
C THR A 13 14.60 -5.97 1.96
N LYS A 14 15.29 -7.13 1.92
CA LYS A 14 15.20 -8.15 2.99
C LYS A 14 15.70 -7.62 4.34
N LYS A 15 16.81 -6.86 4.33
CA LYS A 15 17.35 -6.25 5.55
C LYS A 15 16.41 -5.19 6.10
N ASP A 16 15.82 -4.38 5.22
CA ASP A 16 14.85 -3.35 5.58
C ASP A 16 13.58 -3.97 6.20
N ILE A 17 13.07 -5.09 5.64
CA ILE A 17 11.95 -5.85 6.23
C ILE A 17 12.29 -6.32 7.65
N VAL A 18 13.44 -6.98 7.83
CA VAL A 18 13.85 -7.49 9.16
C VAL A 18 14.01 -6.34 10.16
N LEU A 19 14.65 -5.24 9.75
CA LEU A 19 14.83 -4.07 10.60
C LEU A 19 13.47 -3.44 10.98
N GLY A 20 12.54 -3.32 10.02
CA GLY A 20 11.19 -2.81 10.27
C GLY A 20 10.44 -3.66 11.29
N ILE A 21 10.49 -5.00 11.15
CA ILE A 21 9.88 -5.93 12.10
C ILE A 21 10.49 -5.77 13.49
N LEU A 22 11.82 -5.70 13.60
CA LEU A 22 12.50 -5.52 14.89
C LEU A 22 12.12 -4.20 15.57
N LEU A 23 12.03 -3.10 14.80
CA LEU A 23 11.61 -1.80 15.33
C LEU A 23 10.16 -1.85 15.84
N VAL A 24 9.23 -2.43 15.07
CA VAL A 24 7.82 -2.56 15.47
C VAL A 24 7.66 -3.44 16.70
N LEU A 25 8.33 -4.59 16.75
CA LEU A 25 8.33 -5.45 17.93
C LEU A 25 8.92 -4.75 19.16
N GLY A 26 9.98 -3.97 18.98
CA GLY A 26 10.56 -3.15 20.05
C GLY A 26 9.59 -2.09 20.58
N LEU A 27 8.82 -1.43 19.71
CA LEU A 27 7.80 -0.45 20.10
C LEU A 27 6.60 -1.11 20.79
N ILE A 28 6.13 -2.27 20.30
CA ILE A 28 5.06 -3.05 20.94
C ILE A 28 5.49 -3.53 22.33
N TRP A 29 6.74 -3.98 22.45
CA TRP A 29 7.31 -4.37 23.74
C TRP A 29 7.38 -3.18 24.70
N LEU A 30 7.85 -2.02 24.23
CA LEU A 30 7.88 -0.80 25.02
C LEU A 30 6.48 -0.39 25.48
N ASN A 31 5.48 -0.47 24.58
CA ASN A 31 4.09 -0.18 24.93
C ASN A 31 3.58 -1.13 26.02
N THR A 32 3.86 -2.43 25.87
CA THR A 32 3.49 -3.45 26.87
C THR A 32 4.15 -3.13 28.21
N PHE A 33 5.43 -2.80 28.22
CA PHE A 33 6.16 -2.43 29.43
C PHE A 33 5.57 -1.19 30.11
N ILE A 34 5.22 -0.16 29.33
CA ILE A 34 4.59 1.06 29.84
C ILE A 34 3.25 0.75 30.52
N HIS A 35 2.39 -0.02 29.84
CA HIS A 35 1.06 -0.38 30.36
C HIS A 35 1.11 -1.32 31.58
N GLN A 36 2.05 -2.28 31.61
CA GLN A 36 2.23 -3.15 32.79
C GLN A 36 2.68 -2.36 34.03
N ASN A 37 3.47 -1.30 33.84
CA ASN A 37 3.91 -0.45 34.94
C ASN A 37 2.92 0.67 35.30
N SER A 38 1.86 0.89 34.51
CA SER A 38 0.86 1.95 34.76
C SER A 38 -0.31 1.52 35.66
N PHE A 39 -0.17 0.41 36.42
CA PHE A 39 -1.09 -0.04 37.49
C PHE A 39 -2.56 -0.29 37.09
N SER A 40 -2.89 -0.43 35.81
CA SER A 40 -4.21 -0.90 35.39
C SER A 40 -4.20 -2.42 35.18
N ASP A 41 -4.81 -3.18 36.09
CA ASP A 41 -4.93 -4.66 36.11
C ASP A 41 -5.69 -5.25 34.89
N THR A 42 -6.00 -4.46 33.86
CA THR A 42 -6.90 -4.84 32.77
C THR A 42 -6.20 -5.46 31.56
N TYR A 43 -4.89 -5.30 31.40
CA TYR A 43 -4.15 -5.86 30.27
C TYR A 43 -3.40 -7.13 30.68
N GLY A 44 -3.88 -8.28 30.21
CA GLY A 44 -3.19 -9.56 30.41
C GLY A 44 -1.81 -9.62 29.72
N ASP A 45 -1.00 -10.60 30.12
CA ASP A 45 0.33 -10.83 29.55
C ASP A 45 0.27 -10.91 28.01
N PHE A 46 1.16 -10.18 27.34
CA PHE A 46 1.30 -10.13 25.89
C PHE A 46 0.07 -9.61 25.09
N TYR A 47 -0.87 -8.90 25.72
CA TYR A 47 -2.07 -8.35 25.06
C TYR A 47 -1.78 -7.68 23.70
N PHE A 48 -0.82 -6.75 23.66
CA PHE A 48 -0.48 -6.02 22.43
C PHE A 48 0.17 -6.91 21.37
N LEU A 49 1.04 -7.84 21.78
CA LEU A 49 1.69 -8.77 20.85
C LEU A 49 0.69 -9.75 20.23
N LYS A 50 -0.22 -10.30 21.05
CA LYS A 50 -1.29 -11.19 20.59
C LYS A 50 -2.19 -10.47 19.58
N ASN A 51 -2.63 -9.25 19.89
CA ASN A 51 -3.51 -8.51 19.01
C ASN A 51 -2.80 -8.06 17.71
N PHE A 52 -1.51 -7.73 17.78
CA PHE A 52 -0.69 -7.51 16.58
C PHE A 52 -0.65 -8.75 15.69
N ALA A 53 -0.33 -9.91 16.26
CA ALA A 53 -0.25 -11.16 15.51
C ALA A 53 -1.59 -11.53 14.86
N ILE A 54 -2.70 -11.43 15.60
CA ILE A 54 -4.05 -11.67 15.07
C ILE A 54 -4.36 -10.69 13.94
N THR A 55 -4.07 -9.40 14.13
CA THR A 55 -4.38 -8.38 13.11
C THR A 55 -3.54 -8.60 11.86
N ALA A 56 -2.24 -8.88 11.99
CA ALA A 56 -1.37 -9.19 10.86
C ALA A 56 -1.84 -10.45 10.11
N LEU A 57 -2.26 -11.50 10.82
CA LEU A 57 -2.84 -12.70 10.23
C LEU A 57 -4.17 -12.41 9.52
N CYS A 58 -5.07 -11.64 10.13
CA CYS A 58 -6.33 -11.25 9.51
C CYS A 58 -6.11 -10.37 8.26
N THR A 59 -5.17 -9.43 8.31
CA THR A 59 -4.80 -8.60 7.15
C THR A 59 -4.19 -9.46 6.04
N GLY A 60 -3.31 -10.39 6.38
CA GLY A 60 -2.75 -11.34 5.43
C GLY A 60 -3.79 -12.27 4.83
N PHE A 61 -4.71 -12.79 5.65
CA PHE A 61 -5.82 -13.62 5.20
C PHE A 61 -6.79 -12.85 4.30
N PHE A 62 -7.09 -11.58 4.63
CA PHE A 62 -7.90 -10.71 3.77
C PHE A 62 -7.21 -10.46 2.42
N PHE A 63 -5.91 -10.16 2.42
CA PHE A 63 -5.18 -9.90 1.18
C PHE A 63 -5.07 -11.17 0.32
N PHE A 64 -4.82 -12.32 0.95
CA PHE A 64 -4.85 -13.62 0.30
C PHE A 64 -6.24 -13.96 -0.28
N LEU A 65 -7.32 -13.71 0.48
CA LEU A 65 -8.68 -13.87 -0.04
C LEU A 65 -9.00 -12.90 -1.16
N LYS A 66 -8.49 -11.66 -1.09
CA LYS A 66 -8.60 -10.69 -2.18
C LYS A 66 -7.94 -11.25 -3.45
N GLU A 67 -6.74 -11.81 -3.32
CA GLU A 67 -6.02 -12.44 -4.44
C GLU A 67 -6.67 -13.73 -4.97
N LEU A 68 -7.40 -14.47 -4.13
CA LEU A 68 -7.87 -15.82 -4.47
C LEU A 68 -9.37 -15.92 -4.78
N VAL A 69 -10.19 -15.01 -4.23
CA VAL A 69 -11.67 -15.08 -4.28
C VAL A 69 -12.30 -13.79 -4.81
N PHE A 70 -11.68 -12.63 -4.58
CA PHE A 70 -12.27 -11.33 -4.92
C PHE A 70 -11.47 -10.61 -6.01
N ASP A 71 -11.52 -11.14 -7.23
CA ASP A 71 -11.39 -10.33 -8.45
C ASP A 71 -12.70 -9.54 -8.71
N PHE A 72 -13.35 -9.09 -7.64
CA PHE A 72 -14.56 -8.27 -7.74
C PHE A 72 -14.15 -6.90 -8.27
N GLU A 73 -14.22 -6.75 -9.58
CA GLU A 73 -14.36 -5.49 -10.26
C GLU A 73 -15.73 -4.87 -9.90
N ILE A 74 -15.86 -4.37 -8.67
CA ILE A 74 -17.02 -3.57 -8.22
C ILE A 74 -17.23 -2.34 -9.12
N PHE A 75 -16.19 -1.96 -9.86
CA PHE A 75 -16.19 -0.94 -10.88
C PHE A 75 -15.62 -1.59 -12.13
N GLY A 76 -16.48 -1.76 -13.14
CA GLY A 76 -16.19 -2.50 -14.37
C GLY A 76 -15.09 -1.87 -15.24
N ASP A 77 -15.09 -2.26 -16.51
CA ASP A 77 -13.95 -2.05 -17.40
C ASP A 77 -13.63 -0.59 -17.76
N ASP A 78 -14.56 0.34 -17.53
CA ASP A 78 -14.45 1.74 -17.94
C ASP A 78 -14.79 2.75 -16.82
N THR A 79 -14.52 4.03 -17.08
CA THR A 79 -14.83 5.12 -16.13
C THR A 79 -16.32 5.35 -15.96
N ARG A 80 -17.17 4.91 -16.90
CA ARG A 80 -18.64 4.96 -16.74
C ARG A 80 -19.10 3.94 -15.71
N ALA A 81 -18.55 2.74 -15.71
CA ALA A 81 -18.78 1.74 -14.69
C ALA A 81 -18.28 2.24 -13.33
N CYS A 82 -17.17 2.99 -13.30
CA CYS A 82 -16.72 3.73 -12.10
C CYS A 82 -17.81 4.66 -11.55
N VAL A 83 -18.51 5.41 -12.41
CA VAL A 83 -19.63 6.27 -11.99
C VAL A 83 -20.83 5.45 -11.54
N ALA A 84 -21.20 4.42 -12.31
CA ALA A 84 -22.33 3.56 -12.00
C ALA A 84 -22.18 2.88 -10.63
N GLY A 85 -21.00 2.36 -10.31
CA GLY A 85 -20.75 1.78 -8.98
C GLY A 85 -20.90 2.83 -7.86
N THR A 86 -20.45 4.07 -8.07
CA THR A 86 -20.58 5.14 -7.06
C THR A 86 -22.03 5.61 -6.93
N ALA A 87 -22.81 5.49 -7.99
CA ALA A 87 -24.25 5.74 -7.94
C ALA A 87 -24.98 4.63 -7.17
N VAL A 88 -24.59 3.37 -7.36
CA VAL A 88 -25.15 2.22 -6.63
C VAL A 88 -24.84 2.34 -5.14
N THR A 89 -23.59 2.63 -4.77
CA THR A 89 -23.23 2.90 -3.36
C THR A 89 -24.00 4.10 -2.81
N GLY A 90 -24.18 5.17 -3.60
CA GLY A 90 -25.04 6.30 -3.24
C GLY A 90 -26.49 5.90 -2.97
N ILE A 91 -27.09 5.05 -3.80
CA ILE A 91 -28.45 4.52 -3.58
C ILE A 91 -28.51 3.67 -2.31
N LEU A 92 -27.52 2.80 -2.08
CA LEU A 92 -27.42 2.01 -0.86
C LEU A 92 -27.28 2.89 0.39
N MET A 93 -26.51 3.98 0.31
CA MET A 93 -26.41 4.95 1.39
C MET A 93 -27.73 5.65 1.67
N MET A 94 -28.47 6.05 0.63
CA MET A 94 -29.80 6.63 0.78
C MET A 94 -30.77 5.63 1.41
N LEU A 95 -30.72 4.36 1.01
CA LEU A 95 -31.54 3.31 1.60
C LEU A 95 -31.17 3.06 3.08
N ALA A 96 -29.88 3.06 3.40
CA ALA A 96 -29.38 3.01 4.77
C ALA A 96 -29.89 4.20 5.61
N LEU A 97 -29.96 5.39 5.03
CA LEU A 97 -30.47 6.58 5.71
C LEU A 97 -31.98 6.45 5.98
N LEU A 98 -32.74 5.97 5.00
CA LEU A 98 -34.17 5.69 5.18
C LEU A 98 -34.43 4.63 6.25
N LEU A 99 -33.58 3.59 6.32
CA LEU A 99 -33.66 2.56 7.36
C LEU A 99 -33.34 3.13 8.75
N GLU A 100 -32.32 3.98 8.87
CA GLU A 100 -31.98 4.64 10.14
C GLU A 100 -33.06 5.61 10.60
N MET A 101 -33.73 6.32 9.68
CA MET A 101 -34.86 7.17 10.05
C MET A 101 -36.14 6.37 10.35
N GLY A 102 -36.31 5.22 9.71
CA GLY A 102 -37.53 4.41 9.79
C GLY A 102 -37.52 3.34 10.89
N THR A 103 -36.34 3.02 11.46
CA THR A 103 -36.19 1.94 12.44
C THR A 103 -35.21 2.31 13.55
N ASP A 104 -35.52 1.94 14.79
CA ASP A 104 -34.60 2.11 15.93
C ASP A 104 -33.47 1.06 15.96
N TYR A 105 -33.51 0.09 15.06
CA TYR A 105 -32.59 -1.05 15.02
C TYR A 105 -31.37 -0.81 14.11
N VAL A 106 -31.36 0.28 13.33
CA VAL A 106 -30.28 0.60 12.40
C VAL A 106 -29.75 1.99 12.71
N SER A 107 -28.46 2.12 12.99
CA SER A 107 -27.78 3.42 13.02
C SER A 107 -26.45 3.31 12.32
N ILE A 108 -26.28 4.05 11.23
CA ILE A 108 -25.08 4.05 10.40
C ILE A 108 -24.45 5.44 10.36
N TYR A 109 -25.22 6.52 10.44
CA TYR A 109 -24.74 7.89 10.25
C TYR A 109 -24.72 8.72 11.53
N THR A 110 -25.63 8.49 12.47
CA THR A 110 -25.82 9.41 13.60
C THR A 110 -24.90 9.10 14.79
N GLN A 111 -24.52 7.83 14.96
CA GLN A 111 -23.76 7.37 16.11
C GLN A 111 -22.29 7.09 15.77
N LYS A 112 -21.42 7.04 16.80
CA LYS A 112 -20.01 6.62 16.67
C LYS A 112 -19.85 5.12 16.44
N GLU A 113 -20.94 4.39 16.55
CA GLU A 113 -21.07 2.96 16.33
C GLU A 113 -22.01 2.73 15.14
N ILE A 114 -21.73 1.70 14.37
CA ILE A 114 -22.61 1.17 13.35
C ILE A 114 -23.44 0.08 14.02
N VAL A 115 -24.74 0.29 14.10
CA VAL A 115 -25.71 -0.62 14.69
C VAL A 115 -26.54 -1.22 13.57
N LEU A 116 -26.55 -2.54 13.46
CA LEU A 116 -27.35 -3.33 12.53
C LEU A 116 -28.03 -4.46 13.31
N GLY A 117 -29.20 -4.16 13.89
CA GLY A 117 -29.89 -5.08 14.79
C GLY A 117 -29.07 -5.37 16.04
N THR A 118 -28.54 -6.59 16.14
CA THR A 118 -27.68 -7.02 17.27
C THR A 118 -26.19 -6.77 17.03
N PHE A 119 -25.78 -6.43 15.80
CA PHE A 119 -24.39 -6.16 15.48
C PHE A 119 -24.04 -4.72 15.78
N ILE A 120 -23.04 -4.51 16.63
CA ILE A 120 -22.53 -3.19 17.01
C ILE A 120 -21.04 -3.14 16.67
N ILE A 121 -20.66 -2.26 15.74
CA ILE A 121 -19.29 -2.08 15.29
C ILE A 121 -18.88 -0.63 15.49
N HIS A 122 -17.87 -0.38 16.31
CA HIS A 122 -17.40 0.97 16.51
C HIS A 122 -16.69 1.50 15.24
N LYS A 123 -17.09 2.68 14.74
CA LYS A 123 -16.57 3.26 13.50
C LYS A 123 -15.06 3.47 13.47
N LYS A 124 -14.40 3.48 14.63
CA LYS A 124 -12.93 3.64 14.74
C LYS A 124 -12.20 2.47 14.08
N TYR A 125 -12.80 1.28 14.06
CA TYR A 125 -12.25 0.11 13.39
C TYR A 125 -12.47 0.16 11.88
N VAL A 126 -13.59 0.73 11.44
CA VAL A 126 -13.92 0.91 10.01
C VAL A 126 -13.09 2.03 9.39
N TYR A 127 -12.76 3.07 10.17
CA TYR A 127 -12.01 4.24 9.70
C TYR A 127 -10.66 3.87 9.08
N GLY A 128 -9.88 3.01 9.74
CA GLY A 128 -8.60 2.54 9.20
C GLY A 128 -8.76 1.78 7.89
N VAL A 129 -9.76 0.90 7.82
CA VAL A 129 -10.07 0.14 6.59
C VAL A 129 -10.49 1.09 5.46
N TRP A 130 -11.31 2.09 5.76
CA TRP A 130 -11.73 3.08 4.78
C TRP A 130 -10.54 3.87 4.21
N THR A 131 -9.75 4.47 5.09
CA THR A 131 -8.67 5.40 4.73
C THR A 131 -7.49 4.72 4.04
N ILE A 132 -7.15 3.49 4.45
CA ILE A 132 -5.95 2.79 3.96
C ILE A 132 -6.27 1.81 2.84
N VAL A 133 -7.44 1.16 2.90
CA VAL A 133 -7.78 0.07 1.97
C VAL A 133 -8.83 0.53 0.97
N TRP A 134 -10.03 0.87 1.43
CA TRP A 134 -11.17 1.13 0.54
C TRP A 134 -10.91 2.32 -0.38
N PHE A 135 -10.67 3.51 0.18
CA PHE A 135 -10.52 4.73 -0.60
C PHE A 135 -9.33 4.66 -1.57
N PRO A 136 -8.10 4.26 -1.17
CA PRO A 136 -6.98 4.15 -2.10
C PRO A 136 -7.19 3.12 -3.21
N LEU A 137 -7.85 1.98 -2.94
CA LEU A 137 -8.14 1.00 -3.98
C LEU A 137 -9.07 1.55 -5.05
N HIS A 138 -10.08 2.32 -4.66
CA HIS A 138 -10.99 2.93 -5.61
C HIS A 138 -10.33 4.05 -6.41
N ILE A 139 -9.52 4.90 -5.76
CA ILE A 139 -8.77 5.94 -6.47
C ILE A 139 -7.78 5.33 -7.46
N ASP A 140 -7.06 4.28 -7.08
CA ASP A 140 -6.11 3.59 -7.96
C ASP A 140 -6.81 3.05 -9.22
N LYS A 141 -7.97 2.39 -9.06
CA LYS A 141 -8.79 1.93 -10.18
C LYS A 141 -9.29 3.06 -11.07
N ILE A 142 -9.85 4.12 -10.51
CA ILE A 142 -10.37 5.25 -11.29
C ILE A 142 -9.25 5.87 -12.13
N PHE A 143 -8.06 6.08 -11.55
CA PHE A 143 -6.93 6.65 -12.29
C PHE A 143 -6.34 5.67 -13.32
N ALA A 144 -6.30 4.38 -13.02
CA ALA A 144 -5.89 3.36 -13.98
C ALA A 144 -6.81 3.37 -15.21
N ARG A 145 -8.14 3.41 -15.02
CA ARG A 145 -9.11 3.49 -16.12
C ARG A 145 -9.02 4.82 -16.88
N MET A 146 -8.85 5.95 -16.18
CA MET A 146 -8.61 7.24 -16.85
C MET A 146 -7.38 7.21 -17.76
N ARG A 147 -6.30 6.56 -17.31
CA ARG A 147 -5.09 6.36 -18.11
C ARG A 147 -5.33 5.43 -19.30
N GLN A 148 -6.07 4.33 -19.10
CA GLN A 148 -6.43 3.41 -20.19
C GLN A 148 -7.26 4.11 -21.28
N GLU A 149 -8.19 4.95 -20.89
CA GLU A 149 -9.00 5.78 -21.79
C GLU A 149 -8.26 7.04 -22.30
N ARG A 150 -6.93 7.09 -22.11
CA ARG A 150 -6.04 8.15 -22.59
C ARG A 150 -6.45 9.55 -22.14
N PHE A 151 -7.01 9.68 -20.94
CA PHE A 151 -7.46 10.93 -20.32
C PHE A 151 -8.38 11.78 -21.22
N ARG A 152 -9.28 11.15 -21.99
CA ARG A 152 -10.33 11.87 -22.73
C ARG A 152 -11.19 12.69 -21.76
N PHE A 153 -11.74 13.82 -22.23
CA PHE A 153 -12.54 14.71 -21.37
C PHE A 153 -13.70 13.99 -20.65
N GLN A 154 -14.41 13.09 -21.34
CA GLN A 154 -15.48 12.30 -20.73
C GLN A 154 -14.95 11.42 -19.58
N SER A 155 -13.79 10.78 -19.79
CA SER A 155 -13.11 9.95 -18.80
C SER A 155 -12.74 10.75 -17.55
N ILE A 156 -12.17 11.93 -17.74
CA ILE A 156 -11.81 12.85 -16.64
C ILE A 156 -13.06 13.29 -15.88
N LEU A 157 -14.14 13.63 -16.58
CA LEU A 157 -15.39 14.04 -15.96
C LEU A 157 -15.99 12.91 -15.10
N TYR A 158 -16.08 11.70 -15.65
CA TYR A 158 -16.59 10.52 -14.93
C TYR A 158 -15.70 10.18 -13.72
N GLY A 159 -14.38 10.20 -13.89
CA GLY A 159 -13.44 10.01 -12.79
C GLY A 159 -13.63 11.04 -11.67
N CYS A 160 -13.77 12.32 -12.01
CA CYS A 160 -14.04 13.39 -11.03
C CYS A 160 -15.36 13.16 -10.28
N ILE A 161 -16.43 12.76 -10.97
CA ILE A 161 -17.73 12.44 -10.33
C ILE A 161 -17.56 11.31 -9.32
N SER A 162 -16.90 10.21 -9.69
CA SER A 162 -16.65 9.08 -8.79
C SER A 162 -15.80 9.48 -7.58
N ILE A 163 -14.74 10.27 -7.77
CA ILE A 163 -13.86 10.76 -6.69
C ILE A 163 -14.66 11.62 -5.70
N ILE A 164 -15.52 12.52 -6.20
CA ILE A 164 -16.38 13.35 -5.35
C ILE A 164 -17.38 12.47 -4.60
N GLY A 165 -18.01 11.50 -5.28
CA GLY A 165 -18.94 10.55 -4.67
C GLY A 165 -18.32 9.78 -3.50
N LEU A 166 -17.15 9.16 -3.72
CA LEU A 166 -16.39 8.45 -2.68
C LEU A 166 -15.97 9.37 -1.53
N THR A 167 -15.60 10.61 -1.83
CA THR A 167 -15.27 11.59 -0.80
C THR A 167 -16.48 11.88 0.09
N LEU A 168 -17.66 12.09 -0.51
CA LEU A 168 -18.91 12.32 0.21
C LEU A 168 -19.37 11.10 1.02
N GLU A 169 -19.19 9.88 0.50
CA GLU A 169 -19.46 8.64 1.23
C GLU A 169 -18.68 8.55 2.54
N GLY A 170 -17.36 8.73 2.48
CA GLY A 170 -16.51 8.67 3.68
C GLY A 170 -16.90 9.74 4.69
N ILE A 171 -17.23 10.94 4.20
CA ILE A 171 -17.71 12.04 5.02
C ILE A 171 -19.00 11.68 5.77
N LEU A 172 -20.00 11.15 5.06
CA LEU A 172 -21.29 10.79 5.67
C LEU A 172 -21.11 9.70 6.73
N LEU A 173 -20.31 8.68 6.41
CA LEU A 173 -20.05 7.57 7.31
C LEU A 173 -19.38 8.02 8.62
N PHE A 174 -18.40 8.92 8.54
CA PHE A 174 -17.59 9.33 9.70
C PHE A 174 -18.01 10.65 10.36
N ARG A 175 -19.05 11.34 9.85
CA ARG A 175 -19.58 12.59 10.42
C ARG A 175 -19.73 12.61 11.97
N PRO A 176 -20.20 11.56 12.66
CA PRO A 176 -20.38 11.62 14.12
C PRO A 176 -19.08 11.40 14.90
N MET A 177 -17.95 11.20 14.22
CA MET A 177 -16.64 11.17 14.85
C MET A 177 -16.21 12.57 15.33
N ALA A 178 -15.18 12.61 16.18
CA ALA A 178 -14.59 13.88 16.58
C ALA A 178 -13.90 14.57 15.38
N ASN A 179 -13.90 15.91 15.38
CA ASN A 179 -13.38 16.74 14.28
C ASN A 179 -11.98 16.34 13.80
N ILE A 180 -11.10 15.90 14.71
CA ILE A 180 -9.76 15.40 14.35
C ILE A 180 -9.81 14.27 13.31
N TRP A 181 -10.72 13.29 13.44
CA TRP A 181 -10.83 12.16 12.51
C TRP A 181 -11.30 12.63 11.13
N LEU A 182 -12.12 13.67 11.07
CA LEU A 182 -12.62 14.27 9.83
C LEU A 182 -11.52 15.07 9.11
N ILE A 183 -10.69 15.79 9.87
CA ILE A 183 -9.52 16.49 9.33
C ILE A 183 -8.49 15.49 8.81
N ASP A 184 -8.17 14.45 9.59
CA ASP A 184 -7.28 13.37 9.15
C ASP A 184 -7.82 12.69 7.89
N LEU A 185 -9.14 12.52 7.76
CA LEU A 185 -9.76 11.95 6.56
C LEU A 185 -9.51 12.82 5.32
N VAL A 186 -9.66 14.16 5.46
CA VAL A 186 -9.34 15.11 4.39
C VAL A 186 -7.86 15.05 4.02
N VAL A 187 -6.97 14.96 4.99
CA VAL A 187 -5.51 14.83 4.77
C VAL A 187 -5.19 13.55 4.00
N PHE A 188 -5.73 12.40 4.42
CA PHE A 188 -5.47 11.12 3.76
C PHE A 188 -6.08 11.03 2.36
N ASN A 189 -7.30 11.51 2.16
CA ASN A 189 -7.91 11.53 0.83
C ASN A 189 -7.11 12.43 -0.13
N SER A 190 -6.69 13.61 0.33
CA SER A 190 -5.85 14.53 -0.45
C SER A 190 -4.50 13.92 -0.79
N ALA A 191 -3.82 13.30 0.18
CA ALA A 191 -2.53 12.64 -0.04
C ALA A 191 -2.66 11.48 -1.03
N THR A 192 -3.72 10.67 -0.92
CA THR A 192 -4.01 9.58 -1.84
C THR A 192 -4.19 10.10 -3.28
N LEU A 193 -4.92 11.20 -3.48
CA LEU A 193 -5.08 11.79 -4.81
C LEU A 193 -3.78 12.38 -5.36
N ILE A 194 -2.97 13.03 -4.54
CA ILE A 194 -1.64 13.52 -4.94
C ILE A 194 -0.75 12.36 -5.41
N LEU A 195 -0.76 11.25 -4.67
CA LEU A 195 0.01 10.05 -5.00
C LEU A 195 -0.52 9.35 -6.27
N ALA A 196 -1.84 9.32 -6.48
CA ALA A 196 -2.46 8.78 -7.68
C ALA A 196 -2.08 9.60 -8.93
N VAL A 197 -2.13 10.92 -8.81
CA VAL A 197 -1.69 11.84 -9.88
C VAL A 197 -0.21 11.64 -10.21
N TRP A 198 0.65 11.47 -9.20
CA TRP A 198 2.07 11.16 -9.43
C TRP A 198 2.27 9.79 -10.12
N LYS A 199 1.47 8.79 -9.76
CA LYS A 199 1.55 7.43 -10.32
C LYS A 199 1.08 7.42 -11.79
N TYR A 200 -0.06 8.03 -12.10
CA TYR A 200 -0.76 7.86 -13.38
C TYR A 200 -0.71 9.05 -14.33
N ALA A 201 -0.76 10.29 -13.84
CA ALA A 201 -1.04 11.46 -14.68
C ALA A 201 0.20 12.33 -15.00
N ILE A 202 1.16 12.47 -14.07
CA ILE A 202 2.21 13.50 -14.16
C ILE A 202 3.19 13.36 -15.34
N ASN A 203 3.31 12.16 -15.94
CA ASN A 203 4.19 11.93 -17.09
C ASN A 203 3.42 11.71 -18.40
N ASP A 204 2.10 11.82 -18.37
CA ASP A 204 1.32 11.73 -19.59
C ASP A 204 1.54 13.02 -20.40
N ALA A 205 1.98 12.88 -21.64
CA ALA A 205 2.31 14.01 -22.52
C ALA A 205 1.07 14.84 -22.89
N ARG A 206 -0.14 14.26 -22.79
CA ARG A 206 -1.40 14.89 -23.18
C ARG A 206 -1.90 15.88 -22.13
N LEU A 207 -1.44 15.75 -20.88
CA LEU A 207 -1.89 16.57 -19.76
C LEU A 207 -0.88 17.69 -19.46
N ARG A 208 -1.38 18.93 -19.34
CA ARG A 208 -0.53 20.05 -18.90
C ARG A 208 -0.34 19.97 -17.39
N LYS A 209 0.92 20.04 -16.94
CA LYS A 209 1.27 20.03 -15.51
C LYS A 209 0.53 21.10 -14.70
N GLY A 210 0.29 22.28 -15.29
CA GLY A 210 -0.47 23.35 -14.64
C GLY A 210 -1.94 22.98 -14.37
N GLU A 211 -2.59 22.28 -15.30
CA GLU A 211 -3.98 21.81 -15.16
C GLU A 211 -4.09 20.71 -14.10
N ILE A 212 -3.13 19.79 -14.09
CA ILE A 212 -3.02 18.75 -13.06
C ILE A 212 -2.91 19.38 -11.66
N VAL A 213 -1.99 20.35 -11.49
CA VAL A 213 -1.79 21.03 -10.21
C VAL A 213 -3.06 21.80 -9.80
N ALA A 214 -3.70 22.49 -10.75
CA ALA A 214 -4.95 23.20 -10.49
C ALA A 214 -6.08 22.25 -10.06
N ALA A 215 -6.21 21.08 -10.68
CA ALA A 215 -7.21 20.08 -10.32
C ALA A 215 -6.98 19.52 -8.89
N VAL A 216 -5.75 19.17 -8.54
CA VAL A 216 -5.39 18.73 -7.19
C VAL A 216 -5.69 19.82 -6.17
N LEU A 217 -5.27 21.07 -6.44
CA LEU A 217 -5.54 22.20 -5.55
C LEU A 217 -7.05 22.43 -5.38
N SER A 218 -7.81 22.32 -6.46
CA SER A 218 -9.27 22.48 -6.45
C SER A 218 -9.94 21.41 -5.59
N TYR A 219 -9.47 20.16 -5.67
CA TYR A 219 -9.93 19.08 -4.79
C TYR A 219 -9.62 19.38 -3.32
N VAL A 220 -8.38 19.78 -2.99
CA VAL A 220 -7.99 20.09 -1.61
C VAL A 220 -8.85 21.24 -1.05
N ILE A 221 -9.05 22.30 -1.84
CA ILE A 221 -9.91 23.42 -1.47
C ILE A 221 -11.34 22.93 -1.24
N PHE A 222 -11.89 22.14 -2.17
CA PHE A 222 -13.22 21.54 -2.03
C PHE A 222 -13.34 20.71 -0.75
N SER A 223 -12.39 19.83 -0.45
CA SER A 223 -12.39 19.01 0.76
C SER A 223 -12.31 19.85 2.04
N VAL A 224 -11.53 20.94 2.04
CA VAL A 224 -11.47 21.88 3.17
C VAL A 224 -12.80 22.61 3.35
N TYR A 225 -13.46 23.04 2.27
CA TYR A 225 -14.80 23.63 2.37
C TYR A 225 -15.83 22.65 2.93
N LEU A 226 -15.73 21.36 2.57
CA LEU A 226 -16.62 20.34 3.12
C LEU A 226 -16.45 20.14 4.63
N LEU A 227 -15.31 20.52 5.24
CA LEU A 227 -15.14 20.46 6.70
C LEU A 227 -16.22 21.29 7.43
N LEU A 228 -16.69 22.40 6.84
CA LEU A 228 -17.79 23.22 7.39
C LEU A 228 -19.08 22.42 7.57
N LEU A 229 -19.33 21.44 6.70
CA LEU A 229 -20.51 20.56 6.77
C LEU A 229 -20.28 19.35 7.69
N GLN A 230 -19.02 18.98 7.90
CA GLN A 230 -18.63 17.76 8.62
C GLN A 230 -18.42 17.99 10.11
N CYS A 231 -17.69 19.05 10.46
CA CYS A 231 -17.22 19.28 11.81
C CYS A 231 -18.31 19.95 12.65
N ASN A 232 -18.52 19.44 13.85
CA ASN A 232 -19.42 20.03 14.84
C ASN A 232 -18.63 20.97 15.75
N ASN A 233 -19.29 21.96 16.36
CA ASN A 233 -18.67 22.88 17.33
C ASN A 233 -17.40 23.59 16.83
N TRP A 234 -17.58 24.56 15.94
CA TRP A 234 -16.50 25.42 15.43
C TRP A 234 -15.77 26.25 16.50
N GLY A 235 -16.27 26.25 17.75
CA GLY A 235 -15.59 26.83 18.92
C GLY A 235 -15.23 28.30 18.75
N LYS A 236 -14.55 28.87 19.75
CA LYS A 236 -13.84 30.15 19.60
C LYS A 236 -12.35 29.96 19.38
N GLU A 237 -11.81 28.82 19.79
CA GLU A 237 -10.39 28.50 19.71
C GLU A 237 -10.14 27.18 18.96
N PHE A 238 -9.01 27.09 18.26
CA PHE A 238 -8.58 25.88 17.56
C PHE A 238 -8.45 24.66 18.49
N SER A 239 -8.01 24.87 19.73
CA SER A 239 -7.95 23.85 20.79
C SER A 239 -9.32 23.24 21.09
N THR A 240 -10.34 24.09 21.24
CA THR A 240 -11.72 23.65 21.51
C THR A 240 -12.34 22.93 20.31
N PHE A 241 -11.99 23.37 19.10
CA PHE A 241 -12.41 22.71 17.86
C PHE A 241 -11.81 21.30 17.70
N MET A 242 -10.53 21.12 18.06
CA MET A 242 -9.80 19.86 17.88
C MET A 242 -10.02 18.86 19.02
N CYS A 243 -9.97 19.34 20.27
CA CYS A 243 -9.90 18.50 21.48
C CYS A 243 -11.09 18.67 22.44
N GLY A 244 -11.98 19.64 22.22
CA GLY A 244 -13.06 19.99 23.16
C GLY A 244 -12.61 20.88 24.33
N GLU A 245 -13.44 21.00 25.36
CA GLU A 245 -13.34 22.04 26.40
C GLU A 245 -12.22 21.84 27.44
N ASN A 246 -11.72 20.61 27.64
CA ASN A 246 -10.74 20.28 28.71
C ASN A 246 -9.27 20.46 28.31
N TRP A 247 -8.96 21.06 27.15
CA TRP A 247 -7.60 21.12 26.63
C TRP A 247 -6.63 21.94 27.49
N ASN A 248 -7.10 23.01 28.12
CA ASN A 248 -6.24 23.89 28.92
C ASN A 248 -5.69 23.18 30.16
N GLU A 249 -6.47 22.29 30.78
CA GLU A 249 -6.03 21.48 31.90
C GLU A 249 -4.98 20.45 31.46
N ILE A 250 -5.22 19.76 30.35
CA ILE A 250 -4.27 18.79 29.76
C ILE A 250 -2.94 19.47 29.42
N LYS A 251 -3.00 20.64 28.79
CA LYS A 251 -1.82 21.42 28.40
C LYS A 251 -0.98 21.86 29.61
N ALA A 252 -1.63 22.21 30.72
CA ALA A 252 -0.94 22.59 31.95
C ALA A 252 -0.11 21.44 32.52
N VAL A 253 -0.68 20.23 32.58
CA VAL A 253 0.04 19.03 33.06
C VAL A 253 1.19 18.65 32.13
N ILE A 254 0.97 18.68 30.82
CA ILE A 254 2.03 18.44 29.82
C ILE A 254 3.20 19.39 30.06
N ARG A 255 2.91 20.69 30.22
CA ARG A 255 3.93 21.71 30.44
C ARG A 255 4.70 21.49 31.74
N GLU A 256 4.01 21.09 32.81
CA GLU A 256 4.64 20.77 34.09
C GLU A 256 5.61 19.59 33.97
N VAL A 257 5.17 18.48 33.35
CA VAL A 257 6.02 17.31 33.13
C VAL A 257 7.24 17.65 32.27
N VAL A 258 7.02 18.33 31.14
CA VAL A 258 8.10 18.69 30.20
C VAL A 258 9.12 19.64 30.84
N ALA A 259 8.66 20.63 31.62
CA ALA A 259 9.54 21.62 32.24
C ALA A 259 10.39 21.05 33.39
N HIS A 260 9.88 20.04 34.09
CA HIS A 260 10.52 19.48 35.27
C HIS A 260 11.09 18.07 35.07
N ALA A 261 11.06 17.53 33.85
CA ALA A 261 11.67 16.25 33.51
C ALA A 261 13.21 16.34 33.59
N SER A 262 13.82 15.36 34.23
CA SER A 262 15.28 15.20 34.25
C SER A 262 15.79 14.69 32.91
N PHE A 263 17.09 14.86 32.68
CA PHE A 263 17.73 14.28 31.49
C PHE A 263 17.71 12.74 31.53
N TRP A 264 17.94 12.15 32.71
CA TRP A 264 17.96 10.70 32.94
C TRP A 264 17.10 10.35 34.16
N GLY A 265 16.24 9.34 34.02
CA GLY A 265 15.38 8.84 35.10
C GLY A 265 14.31 9.83 35.56
N THR A 266 13.64 9.52 36.67
CA THR A 266 12.61 10.37 37.27
C THR A 266 13.18 11.56 38.03
N SER A 267 12.59 12.74 37.82
CA SER A 267 13.01 13.94 38.51
C SER A 267 12.49 14.00 39.95
N GLY A 268 13.30 14.57 40.86
CA GLY A 268 12.89 14.73 42.26
C GLY A 268 11.65 15.61 42.43
N TYR A 269 11.44 16.58 41.53
CA TYR A 269 10.24 17.42 41.52
C TYR A 269 8.99 16.62 41.15
N LEU A 270 9.03 15.90 40.00
CA LEU A 270 7.88 15.17 39.49
C LEU A 270 7.49 14.02 40.42
N ARG A 271 8.46 13.38 41.08
CA ARG A 271 8.21 12.34 42.09
C ARG A 271 7.35 12.82 43.26
N ASN A 272 7.44 14.10 43.61
CA ASN A 272 6.71 14.70 44.73
C ASN A 272 5.41 15.38 44.30
N SER A 273 5.09 15.42 43.00
CA SER A 273 3.88 16.06 42.48
C SER A 273 2.70 15.07 42.45
N ALA A 274 1.80 15.21 43.42
CA ALA A 274 0.61 14.35 43.53
C ALA A 274 -0.36 14.52 42.34
N SER A 275 -0.45 15.72 41.78
CA SER A 275 -1.29 16.01 40.61
C SER A 275 -0.81 15.22 39.38
N VAL A 276 0.49 15.27 39.08
CA VAL A 276 1.10 14.54 37.96
C VAL A 276 0.94 13.04 38.13
N HIS A 277 1.12 12.51 39.36
CA HIS A 277 0.96 11.09 39.64
C HIS A 277 -0.48 10.62 39.38
N SER A 278 -1.47 11.35 39.90
CA SER A 278 -2.89 11.04 39.67
C SER A 278 -3.29 11.14 38.19
N TRP A 279 -2.65 12.03 37.45
CA TRP A 279 -2.92 12.22 36.03
C TRP A 279 -2.30 11.11 35.17
N LEU A 280 -1.03 10.74 35.41
CA LEU A 280 -0.33 9.65 34.70
C LEU A 280 -0.96 8.27 34.94
N LEU A 281 -1.59 8.06 36.11
CA LEU A 281 -2.34 6.85 36.43
C LEU A 281 -3.63 6.72 35.61
N ASN A 282 -4.30 7.84 35.35
CA ASN A 282 -5.60 7.86 34.68
C ASN A 282 -5.49 8.11 33.16
N TRP A 283 -4.38 8.66 32.69
CA TRP A 283 -4.16 9.05 31.30
C TRP A 283 -2.91 8.39 30.75
N ASN A 284 -3.11 7.35 29.94
CA ASN A 284 -2.03 6.67 29.28
C ASN A 284 -1.51 7.51 28.10
N LYS A 285 -0.46 8.29 28.36
CA LYS A 285 0.26 9.08 27.37
C LYS A 285 1.73 8.66 27.37
N PRO A 286 2.15 7.83 26.40
CA PRO A 286 3.46 7.17 26.41
C PRO A 286 4.64 8.12 26.55
N ILE A 287 4.65 9.24 25.83
CA ILE A 287 5.76 10.22 25.93
C ILE A 287 5.82 10.85 27.31
N LEU A 288 4.68 11.20 27.92
CA LEU A 288 4.67 11.81 29.25
C LEU A 288 5.13 10.82 30.33
N GLN A 289 4.75 9.54 30.19
CA GLN A 289 5.25 8.47 31.05
C GLN A 289 6.76 8.23 30.83
N LEU A 290 7.24 8.27 29.59
CA LEU A 290 8.67 8.18 29.29
C LEU A 290 9.46 9.36 29.86
N LEU A 291 8.94 10.59 29.76
CA LEU A 291 9.54 11.77 30.40
C LEU A 291 9.58 11.63 31.92
N TYR A 292 8.51 11.10 32.50
CA TYR A 292 8.41 10.91 33.94
C TYR A 292 9.35 9.83 34.47
N TYR A 293 9.39 8.65 33.84
CA TYR A 293 10.18 7.51 34.33
C TYR A 293 11.61 7.47 33.82
N GLY A 294 11.80 7.78 32.54
CA GLY A 294 13.09 7.67 31.84
C GLY A 294 13.81 8.99 31.62
N GLY A 295 13.11 10.12 31.73
CA GLY A 295 13.64 11.43 31.40
C GLY A 295 13.74 11.68 29.89
N TRP A 296 14.40 12.78 29.52
CA TRP A 296 14.54 13.21 28.13
C TRP A 296 15.26 12.19 27.24
N ILE A 297 16.23 11.45 27.77
CA ILE A 297 16.96 10.46 26.97
C ILE A 297 16.05 9.38 26.40
N SER A 298 15.06 8.90 27.16
CA SER A 298 14.11 7.89 26.70
C SER A 298 13.22 8.43 25.57
N VAL A 299 12.78 9.68 25.66
CA VAL A 299 12.02 10.32 24.59
C VAL A 299 12.86 10.50 23.33
N ILE A 300 14.11 10.96 23.46
CA ILE A 300 15.02 11.12 22.32
C ILE A 300 15.23 9.78 21.60
N VAL A 301 15.46 8.70 22.35
CA VAL A 301 15.62 7.34 21.79
C VAL A 301 14.36 6.90 21.05
N VAL A 302 13.18 7.11 21.62
CA VAL A 302 11.90 6.74 20.98
C VAL A 302 11.64 7.57 19.72
N LEU A 303 11.89 8.88 19.73
CA LEU A 303 11.73 9.72 18.55
C LEU A 303 12.73 9.33 17.44
N LEU A 304 13.98 9.01 17.79
CA LEU A 304 14.95 8.48 16.84
C LEU A 304 14.52 7.13 16.26
N ALA A 305 13.95 6.24 17.08
CA ALA A 305 13.38 4.98 16.63
C ALA A 305 12.21 5.20 15.65
N MET A 306 11.33 6.17 15.91
CA MET A 306 10.24 6.55 15.00
C MET A 306 10.76 7.10 13.68
N VAL A 307 11.75 7.98 13.69
CA VAL A 307 12.39 8.49 12.47
C VAL A 307 13.04 7.35 11.69
N CYS A 308 13.74 6.44 12.37
CA CYS A 308 14.34 5.26 11.77
C CYS A 308 13.27 4.37 11.12
N LEU A 309 12.16 4.13 11.82
CA LEU A 309 11.02 3.38 11.31
C LEU A 309 10.48 4.03 10.03
N LEU A 310 10.20 5.34 10.03
CA LEU A 310 9.72 6.05 8.83
C LEU A 310 10.69 5.90 7.65
N CYS A 311 12.00 6.03 7.88
CA CYS A 311 13.00 5.81 6.83
C CYS A 311 12.97 4.38 6.29
N VAL A 312 12.79 3.37 7.14
CA VAL A 312 12.68 1.96 6.74
C VAL A 312 11.40 1.72 5.95
N LEU A 313 10.25 2.27 6.40
CA LEU A 313 8.97 2.14 5.69
C LEU A 313 9.04 2.74 4.28
N VAL A 314 9.66 3.92 4.11
CA VAL A 314 9.86 4.53 2.79
C VAL A 314 10.74 3.66 1.87
N LYS A 315 11.77 3.01 2.43
CA LYS A 315 12.60 2.06 1.66
C LYS A 315 11.80 0.83 1.25
N MET A 316 11.01 0.27 2.16
CA MET A 316 10.14 -0.88 1.93
C MET A 316 9.05 -0.60 0.87
N LEU A 317 8.48 0.62 0.89
CA LEU A 317 7.51 1.08 -0.11
C LEU A 317 8.07 1.07 -1.54
N GLY A 318 9.38 1.25 -1.69
CA GLY A 318 10.05 1.10 -2.97
C GLY A 318 9.53 2.05 -4.05
N ILE A 319 9.51 3.37 -3.78
CA ILE A 319 8.94 4.43 -4.67
C ILE A 319 9.33 4.25 -6.15
N LYS A 320 10.55 3.78 -6.45
CA LYS A 320 11.02 3.52 -7.83
C LYS A 320 10.15 2.53 -8.61
N ASN A 321 9.53 1.57 -7.93
CA ASN A 321 8.63 0.59 -8.53
C ASN A 321 7.16 1.06 -8.56
N GLY A 322 6.83 2.19 -7.92
CA GLY A 322 5.44 2.54 -7.65
C GLY A 322 4.55 2.76 -8.87
N ARG A 323 5.13 3.10 -10.02
CA ARG A 323 4.39 3.26 -11.29
C ARG A 323 3.99 1.96 -11.97
N ILE A 324 4.73 0.89 -11.67
CA ILE A 324 4.51 -0.43 -12.27
C ILE A 324 3.79 -1.34 -11.28
N HIS A 325 3.74 -0.96 -10.00
CA HIS A 325 3.17 -1.80 -8.97
C HIS A 325 1.67 -1.52 -8.81
N LYS A 326 0.85 -2.55 -9.06
CA LYS A 326 -0.63 -2.49 -9.09
C LYS A 326 -1.22 -1.85 -7.83
N ASN A 327 -1.05 -2.49 -6.67
CA ASN A 327 -1.61 -1.97 -5.41
C ASN A 327 -0.77 -0.86 -4.72
N TRP A 328 0.17 -0.22 -5.43
CA TRP A 328 1.12 0.71 -4.80
C TRP A 328 0.47 1.86 -4.03
N LEU A 329 -0.65 2.40 -4.52
CA LEU A 329 -1.31 3.54 -3.89
C LEU A 329 -1.79 3.21 -2.47
N LEU A 330 -2.31 2.00 -2.25
CA LEU A 330 -2.71 1.50 -0.93
C LEU A 330 -1.52 1.49 0.05
N TYR A 331 -0.36 1.00 -0.40
CA TYR A 331 0.85 0.94 0.44
C TYR A 331 1.44 2.33 0.71
N ALA A 332 1.35 3.23 -0.28
CA ALA A 332 1.80 4.60 -0.15
C ALA A 332 0.93 5.36 0.86
N THR A 333 -0.39 5.20 0.81
CA THR A 333 -1.30 5.81 1.80
C THR A 333 -1.09 5.23 3.21
N ALA A 334 -0.85 3.92 3.34
CA ALA A 334 -0.46 3.31 4.62
C ALA A 334 0.84 3.94 5.19
N THR A 335 1.81 4.23 4.31
CA THR A 335 3.06 4.90 4.71
C THR A 335 2.82 6.35 5.12
N VAL A 336 1.99 7.10 4.38
CA VAL A 336 1.59 8.48 4.72
C VAL A 336 0.89 8.53 6.08
N MET A 337 0.08 7.53 6.42
CA MET A 337 -0.53 7.41 7.73
C MET A 337 0.52 7.39 8.85
N PHE A 338 1.57 6.58 8.72
CA PHE A 338 2.65 6.58 9.72
C PHE A 338 3.34 7.94 9.82
N PHE A 339 3.57 8.64 8.70
CA PHE A 339 4.12 10.00 8.74
C PHE A 339 3.21 10.96 9.51
N ASN A 340 1.90 10.95 9.22
CA ASN A 340 0.93 11.78 9.92
C ASN A 340 0.90 11.45 11.42
N ASP A 341 0.77 10.17 11.77
CA ASP A 341 0.64 9.73 13.17
C ASP A 341 1.91 10.01 13.99
N VAL A 342 3.11 9.89 13.39
CA VAL A 342 4.37 10.26 14.07
C VAL A 342 4.45 11.77 14.28
N VAL A 343 4.16 12.59 13.26
CA VAL A 343 4.24 14.06 13.36
C VAL A 343 3.19 14.59 14.33
N SER A 344 1.93 14.24 14.10
CA SER A 344 0.79 14.66 14.92
C SER A 344 0.90 14.13 16.35
N GLY A 345 1.28 12.85 16.55
CA GLY A 345 1.47 12.28 17.87
C GLY A 345 2.65 12.88 18.64
N THR A 346 3.72 13.28 17.95
CA THR A 346 4.83 14.03 18.58
C THR A 346 4.37 15.42 19.00
N LEU A 347 3.70 16.16 18.11
CA LEU A 347 3.17 17.49 18.43
C LEU A 347 2.20 17.44 19.61
N TYR A 348 1.33 16.43 19.64
CA TYR A 348 0.38 16.21 20.71
C TYR A 348 1.04 16.00 22.07
N ALA A 349 2.08 15.16 22.11
CA ALA A 349 2.82 14.87 23.32
C ALA A 349 3.47 16.10 23.95
N PHE A 350 3.76 17.12 23.15
CA PHE A 350 4.32 18.41 23.59
C PHE A 350 3.27 19.51 23.74
N GLY A 351 1.98 19.18 23.75
CA GLY A 351 0.91 20.12 24.08
C GLY A 351 0.39 20.93 22.90
N PHE A 352 0.47 20.38 21.69
CA PHE A 352 -0.29 20.85 20.53
C PHE A 352 -1.66 20.13 20.45
N PRO A 353 -2.78 20.82 20.12
CA PRO A 353 -4.12 20.24 20.16
C PRO A 353 -4.40 19.34 18.95
N CYS A 354 -3.72 18.19 18.86
CA CYS A 354 -3.92 17.19 17.83
C CYS A 354 -3.95 15.81 18.49
N PRO A 355 -5.11 15.26 18.91
CA PRO A 355 -5.18 14.09 19.80
C PRO A 355 -4.92 12.76 19.09
N VAL A 356 -3.80 12.69 18.37
CA VAL A 356 -3.30 11.51 17.67
C VAL A 356 -2.25 10.83 18.55
N GLY A 357 -2.32 9.51 18.66
CA GLY A 357 -1.34 8.71 19.39
C GLY A 357 -0.14 8.34 18.51
N LEU A 358 1.03 8.19 19.11
CA LEU A 358 2.18 7.64 18.39
C LEU A 358 1.91 6.21 17.93
N PRO A 359 2.36 5.82 16.72
CA PRO A 359 2.17 4.47 16.22
C PRO A 359 2.71 3.41 17.19
N PHE A 360 1.98 2.31 17.36
CA PHE A 360 2.31 1.17 18.22
C PHE A 360 2.40 1.45 19.74
N LEU A 361 2.42 2.71 20.15
CA LEU A 361 2.42 3.14 21.55
C LEU A 361 1.01 3.56 22.03
N ARG A 362 0.02 3.53 21.15
CA ARG A 362 -1.39 3.84 21.49
C ARG A 362 -2.10 2.63 22.10
N GLU A 363 -3.15 2.92 22.87
CA GLU A 363 -3.98 1.91 23.52
C GLU A 363 -4.69 1.00 22.51
N THR A 364 -5.18 1.57 21.39
CA THR A 364 -5.77 0.82 20.27
C THR A 364 -4.86 0.88 19.05
N GLY A 365 -4.16 -0.22 18.73
CA GLY A 365 -3.16 -0.28 17.66
C GLY A 365 -3.60 -0.94 16.35
N PHE A 366 -4.87 -1.34 16.19
CA PHE A 366 -5.33 -2.13 15.04
C PHE A 366 -4.96 -1.53 13.68
N THR A 367 -5.13 -0.22 13.53
CA THR A 367 -4.80 0.48 12.29
C THR A 367 -3.30 0.48 12.01
N ASP A 368 -2.45 0.63 13.03
CA ASP A 368 -0.98 0.54 12.88
C ASP A 368 -0.56 -0.85 12.41
N TRP A 369 -1.14 -1.88 13.03
CA TRP A 369 -0.79 -3.26 12.75
C TRP A 369 -1.19 -3.66 11.33
N MET A 370 -2.39 -3.26 10.90
CA MET A 370 -2.84 -3.45 9.52
C MET A 370 -1.97 -2.69 8.52
N ALA A 371 -1.71 -1.40 8.75
CA ALA A 371 -0.88 -0.58 7.87
C ALA A 371 0.53 -1.15 7.71
N PHE A 372 1.14 -1.61 8.81
CA PHE A 372 2.46 -2.21 8.77
C PHE A 372 2.47 -3.54 8.01
N ALA A 373 1.48 -4.41 8.24
CA ALA A 373 1.34 -5.67 7.50
C ALA A 373 1.24 -5.42 5.99
N LEU A 374 0.45 -4.42 5.57
CA LEU A 374 0.35 -4.01 4.16
C LEU A 374 1.70 -3.56 3.59
N ILE A 375 2.49 -2.77 4.33
CA ILE A 375 3.82 -2.34 3.88
C ILE A 375 4.81 -3.51 3.80
N VAL A 376 4.69 -4.52 4.66
CA VAL A 376 5.46 -5.77 4.55
C VAL A 376 5.11 -6.52 3.26
N PHE A 377 3.82 -6.65 2.93
CA PHE A 377 3.39 -7.23 1.65
C PHE A 377 3.94 -6.45 0.46
N CYS A 378 3.87 -5.13 0.48
CA CYS A 378 4.49 -4.28 -0.55
C CYS A 378 5.98 -4.58 -0.73
N ALA A 379 6.73 -4.73 0.36
CA ALA A 379 8.16 -5.02 0.29
C ALA A 379 8.43 -6.40 -0.33
N LEU A 380 7.57 -7.38 -0.08
CA LEU A 380 7.64 -8.71 -0.68
C LEU A 380 7.28 -8.68 -2.17
N GLU A 381 6.24 -7.96 -2.57
CA GLU A 381 5.88 -7.75 -3.98
C GLU A 381 6.97 -6.97 -4.72
N ASN A 382 7.54 -5.93 -4.09
CA ASN A 382 8.68 -5.18 -4.64
C ASN A 382 9.89 -6.07 -4.89
N LEU A 383 10.15 -7.07 -4.03
CA LEU A 383 11.19 -8.08 -4.27
C LEU A 383 10.88 -8.94 -5.51
N GLN A 384 9.62 -9.34 -5.69
CA GLN A 384 9.19 -10.08 -6.88
C GLN A 384 9.34 -9.24 -8.15
N ILE A 385 8.90 -7.98 -8.11
CA ILE A 385 9.02 -7.03 -9.23
C ILE A 385 10.49 -6.79 -9.59
N GLN A 386 11.37 -6.62 -8.60
CA GLN A 386 12.81 -6.46 -8.83
C GLN A 386 13.43 -7.69 -9.48
N LYS A 387 13.05 -8.90 -9.04
CA LYS A 387 13.46 -10.14 -9.70
C LYS A 387 12.97 -10.21 -11.15
N ASN A 388 11.75 -9.77 -11.42
CA ASN A 388 11.21 -9.77 -12.78
C ASN A 388 11.91 -8.76 -13.71
N LYS A 389 12.27 -7.57 -13.19
CA LYS A 389 12.98 -6.51 -13.93
C LYS A 389 14.47 -6.79 -14.20
N CYS A 390 15.07 -7.76 -13.52
CA CYS A 390 16.45 -8.17 -13.75
C CYS A 390 16.51 -9.64 -14.19
N PRO A 391 15.86 -9.98 -15.32
CA PRO A 391 15.79 -11.35 -15.80
C PRO A 391 17.18 -11.94 -16.05
N ASP A 392 18.14 -11.13 -16.51
CA ASP A 392 19.52 -11.54 -16.85
C ASP A 392 20.21 -12.40 -15.78
N SER A 393 19.87 -12.20 -14.50
CA SER A 393 20.42 -12.99 -13.39
C SER A 393 19.88 -14.43 -13.30
N ALA A 394 18.68 -14.65 -13.83
CA ALA A 394 18.03 -15.97 -13.94
C ALA A 394 18.39 -16.68 -15.25
N PHE A 395 18.73 -15.94 -16.32
CA PHE A 395 19.06 -16.51 -17.62
C PHE A 395 20.47 -17.11 -17.65
N VAL A 396 20.55 -18.44 -17.60
CA VAL A 396 21.77 -19.24 -17.73
C VAL A 396 21.92 -19.76 -19.15
N LEU A 397 23.13 -20.20 -19.51
CA LEU A 397 23.36 -20.88 -20.78
C LEU A 397 22.66 -22.24 -20.75
N ALA A 398 22.01 -22.62 -21.86
CA ALA A 398 21.36 -23.93 -21.96
C ALA A 398 22.37 -25.07 -21.72
N GLU A 399 23.61 -24.92 -22.21
CA GLU A 399 24.71 -25.87 -22.00
C GLU A 399 25.00 -26.16 -20.51
N THR A 400 24.80 -25.18 -19.61
CA THR A 400 25.02 -25.39 -18.16
C THR A 400 23.97 -26.29 -17.51
N LEU A 401 22.80 -26.47 -18.15
CA LEU A 401 21.71 -27.29 -17.64
C LEU A 401 21.55 -28.60 -18.42
N LEU A 402 21.64 -28.53 -19.74
CA LEU A 402 21.38 -29.62 -20.66
C LEU A 402 22.66 -30.27 -21.20
N GLY A 403 23.84 -29.70 -20.94
CA GLY A 403 25.08 -30.10 -21.59
C GLY A 403 25.17 -29.63 -23.05
N LYS A 404 26.37 -29.73 -23.63
CA LYS A 404 26.64 -29.26 -24.99
C LYS A 404 26.22 -30.29 -26.02
N GLN A 405 25.35 -29.89 -26.95
CA GLN A 405 24.86 -30.71 -28.07
C GLN A 405 24.72 -29.84 -29.33
N ASP A 406 24.77 -30.48 -30.49
CA ASP A 406 24.59 -29.78 -31.78
C ASP A 406 23.11 -29.40 -32.02
N SER A 407 22.19 -30.18 -31.47
CA SER A 407 20.75 -29.90 -31.47
C SER A 407 20.09 -30.58 -30.27
N TYR A 408 19.08 -29.94 -29.68
CA TYR A 408 18.29 -30.48 -28.58
C TYR A 408 16.99 -31.10 -29.10
N GLN A 409 16.54 -32.18 -28.46
CA GLN A 409 15.23 -32.77 -28.73
C GLN A 409 14.23 -32.28 -27.68
N ILE A 410 13.10 -31.76 -28.15
CA ILE A 410 12.03 -31.22 -27.32
C ILE A 410 10.74 -31.93 -27.69
N PHE A 411 10.04 -32.44 -26.70
CA PHE A 411 8.77 -33.15 -26.83
C PHE A 411 7.67 -32.41 -26.07
N ASP A 412 6.46 -32.40 -26.62
CA ASP A 412 5.28 -31.88 -25.97
C ASP A 412 4.66 -32.87 -24.96
N GLU A 413 3.48 -32.55 -24.45
CA GLU A 413 2.72 -33.40 -23.52
C GLU A 413 2.28 -34.75 -24.12
N PHE A 414 2.33 -34.90 -25.45
CA PHE A 414 1.92 -36.08 -26.20
C PHE A 414 3.10 -36.90 -26.75
N ASP A 415 4.33 -36.60 -26.30
CA ASP A 415 5.59 -37.18 -26.79
C ASP A 415 5.82 -36.91 -28.31
N GLU A 416 5.20 -35.88 -28.88
CA GLU A 416 5.43 -35.46 -30.26
C GLU A 416 6.56 -34.39 -30.32
N PRO A 417 7.32 -34.31 -31.44
CA PRO A 417 8.36 -33.30 -31.58
C PRO A 417 7.76 -31.90 -31.51
N TYR A 418 8.17 -31.14 -30.50
CA TYR A 418 7.57 -29.85 -30.21
C TYR A 418 7.78 -28.85 -31.36
N ARG A 419 6.65 -28.43 -31.94
CA ARG A 419 6.49 -27.29 -32.84
C ARG A 419 5.45 -26.37 -32.21
N GLU A 420 5.49 -25.08 -32.49
CA GLU A 420 4.59 -24.09 -31.87
C GLU A 420 3.12 -24.53 -31.99
N GLU A 421 2.48 -24.84 -30.86
CA GLU A 421 1.04 -25.13 -30.79
C GLU A 421 0.27 -24.06 -30.00
N LEU A 422 0.83 -23.57 -28.87
CA LEU A 422 0.23 -22.52 -28.03
C LEU A 422 1.30 -21.59 -27.42
N TRP A 423 0.84 -20.46 -26.85
CA TRP A 423 1.70 -19.44 -26.23
C TRP A 423 2.33 -19.88 -24.89
N TYR A 424 1.87 -21.02 -24.32
CA TYR A 424 2.36 -21.62 -23.09
C TYR A 424 2.16 -23.13 -23.18
N ASP A 425 3.26 -23.88 -23.24
CA ASP A 425 3.25 -25.35 -23.31
C ASP A 425 4.18 -25.95 -22.27
N GLU A 426 3.80 -27.08 -21.70
CA GLU A 426 4.71 -27.91 -20.90
C GLU A 426 5.47 -28.85 -21.84
N VAL A 427 6.80 -28.78 -21.81
CA VAL A 427 7.66 -29.53 -22.71
C VAL A 427 8.75 -30.27 -21.96
N THR A 428 9.19 -31.37 -22.55
CA THR A 428 10.29 -32.18 -22.04
C THR A 428 11.50 -32.05 -22.95
N ILE A 429 12.62 -31.59 -22.40
CA ILE A 429 13.86 -31.38 -23.15
C ILE A 429 14.89 -32.45 -22.79
N ILE A 430 15.39 -33.14 -23.81
CA ILE A 430 16.43 -34.15 -23.67
C ILE A 430 17.81 -33.52 -23.89
N GLY A 431 18.60 -33.45 -22.82
CA GLY A 431 20.00 -33.03 -22.84
C GLY A 431 20.99 -34.21 -22.85
N SER A 432 22.27 -33.93 -22.59
CA SER A 432 23.34 -34.93 -22.57
C SER A 432 23.29 -35.77 -21.29
N GLY A 433 22.38 -36.76 -21.26
CA GLY A 433 22.19 -37.66 -20.13
C GLY A 433 21.28 -37.11 -19.02
N CYS A 434 20.49 -36.08 -19.31
CA CYS A 434 19.46 -35.56 -18.42
C CYS A 434 18.21 -35.18 -19.21
N GLU A 435 17.06 -35.30 -18.55
CA GLU A 435 15.76 -34.92 -19.07
C GLU A 435 15.17 -33.88 -18.13
N ILE A 436 14.68 -32.76 -18.68
CA ILE A 436 14.17 -31.64 -17.88
C ILE A 436 12.81 -31.21 -18.43
N SER A 437 11.78 -31.29 -17.60
CA SER A 437 10.46 -30.70 -17.86
C SER A 437 10.51 -29.19 -17.65
N CYS A 438 10.01 -28.44 -18.62
CA CYS A 438 10.06 -26.98 -18.67
C CYS A 438 8.74 -26.39 -19.15
N ASP A 439 8.41 -25.20 -18.67
CA ASP A 439 7.42 -24.32 -19.30
C ASP A 439 8.10 -23.63 -20.50
N ALA A 440 7.50 -23.70 -21.68
CA ALA A 440 7.98 -23.09 -22.93
C ALA A 440 7.24 -21.76 -23.22
N TYR A 441 8.00 -20.76 -23.66
CA TYR A 441 7.47 -19.44 -24.05
C TYR A 441 8.09 -18.98 -25.37
N TRP A 442 7.28 -18.91 -26.42
CA TRP A 442 7.72 -18.46 -27.74
C TRP A 442 7.93 -16.96 -27.82
N CYS A 443 8.94 -16.56 -28.59
CA CYS A 443 9.29 -15.18 -28.87
C CYS A 443 9.86 -15.07 -30.29
N GLU A 444 9.19 -14.31 -31.15
CA GLU A 444 9.69 -14.00 -32.51
C GLU A 444 10.42 -12.65 -32.50
N LEU A 445 11.63 -12.61 -33.05
CA LEU A 445 12.45 -11.41 -33.18
C LEU A 445 13.07 -11.35 -34.57
N GLU A 446 12.79 -10.28 -35.32
CA GLU A 446 13.34 -10.04 -36.66
C GLU A 446 13.16 -11.23 -37.64
N GLY A 447 12.06 -12.00 -37.50
CA GLY A 447 11.79 -13.17 -38.33
C GLY A 447 12.57 -14.43 -37.95
N ARG A 448 13.17 -14.46 -36.74
CA ARG A 448 13.78 -15.64 -36.11
C ARG A 448 12.94 -16.07 -34.92
N GLU A 449 12.82 -17.38 -34.75
CA GLU A 449 11.99 -18.00 -33.73
C GLU A 449 12.84 -18.45 -32.55
N PHE A 450 12.52 -17.93 -31.36
CA PHE A 450 13.17 -18.31 -30.10
C PHE A 450 12.15 -18.84 -29.11
N CYS A 451 12.61 -19.70 -28.21
CA CYS A 451 11.81 -20.14 -27.07
C CYS A 451 12.60 -20.00 -25.77
N VAL A 452 11.92 -19.45 -24.76
CA VAL A 452 12.43 -19.36 -23.39
C VAL A 452 11.88 -20.51 -22.58
N PHE A 453 12.79 -21.31 -22.03
CA PHE A 453 12.44 -22.46 -21.20
C PHE A 453 12.67 -22.18 -19.73
N LYS A 454 11.67 -22.53 -18.92
CA LYS A 454 11.70 -22.40 -17.47
C LYS A 454 11.54 -23.78 -16.83
N PRO A 455 12.57 -24.34 -16.19
CA PRO A 455 12.49 -25.66 -15.57
C PRO A 455 11.43 -25.73 -14.47
N GLN A 456 10.74 -26.87 -14.39
CA GLN A 456 9.77 -27.13 -13.32
C GLN A 456 10.42 -27.71 -12.04
N ASP A 457 11.61 -28.31 -12.14
CA ASP A 457 12.33 -28.87 -10.97
C ASP A 457 12.67 -27.78 -9.95
N PHE A 458 12.20 -27.97 -8.70
CA PHE A 458 12.46 -27.09 -7.55
C PHE A 458 13.92 -26.68 -7.35
N ARG A 459 14.89 -27.50 -7.75
CA ARG A 459 16.32 -27.19 -7.60
C ARG A 459 16.84 -26.17 -8.62
N ILE A 460 16.19 -26.07 -9.79
CA ILE A 460 16.63 -25.24 -10.91
C ILE A 460 15.54 -24.31 -11.45
N ARG A 461 14.33 -24.31 -10.89
CA ARG A 461 13.17 -23.49 -11.31
C ARG A 461 13.38 -21.98 -11.32
N GLU A 462 14.42 -21.48 -10.63
CA GLU A 462 14.77 -20.05 -10.65
C GLU A 462 15.63 -19.69 -11.88
N LYS A 463 16.08 -20.67 -12.65
CA LYS A 463 16.88 -20.49 -13.87
C LYS A 463 15.98 -20.48 -15.10
N ARG A 464 16.44 -19.82 -16.16
CA ARG A 464 15.82 -19.79 -17.48
C ARG A 464 16.90 -19.94 -18.54
N PHE A 465 16.58 -20.50 -19.69
CA PHE A 465 17.51 -20.56 -20.82
C PHE A 465 16.75 -20.39 -22.13
N ILE A 466 17.50 -20.12 -23.20
CA ILE A 466 16.96 -19.77 -24.53
C ILE A 466 17.48 -20.79 -25.53
N LEU A 467 16.62 -21.30 -26.39
CA LEU A 467 17.01 -21.99 -27.62
C LEU A 467 16.35 -21.30 -28.82
N GLU A 468 16.98 -21.45 -29.97
CA GLU A 468 16.49 -20.95 -31.25
C GLU A 468 15.97 -22.14 -32.07
N PHE A 469 14.85 -21.94 -32.77
CA PHE A 469 14.29 -22.92 -33.69
C PHE A 469 14.67 -22.54 -35.12
N VAL A 470 15.47 -23.38 -35.78
CA VAL A 470 15.97 -23.15 -37.14
C VAL A 470 15.94 -24.45 -37.92
N GLU A 471 15.31 -24.46 -39.10
CA GLU A 471 15.26 -25.63 -40.00
C GLU A 471 14.81 -26.93 -39.28
N ASP A 472 13.70 -26.88 -38.55
CA ASP A 472 13.16 -28.00 -37.77
C ASP A 472 14.09 -28.53 -36.65
N ARG A 473 15.03 -27.70 -36.16
CA ARG A 473 15.99 -28.07 -35.12
C ARG A 473 16.09 -27.01 -34.04
N TRP A 474 16.20 -27.45 -32.78
CA TRP A 474 16.47 -26.59 -31.63
C TRP A 474 17.97 -26.47 -31.39
N ILE A 475 18.51 -25.26 -31.52
CA ILE A 475 19.94 -24.97 -31.43
C ILE A 475 20.24 -23.86 -30.42
N LEU A 476 21.52 -23.71 -30.07
CA LEU A 476 21.97 -22.57 -29.26
C LEU A 476 21.95 -21.30 -30.13
N PRO A 477 21.35 -20.20 -29.64
CA PRO A 477 21.31 -18.94 -30.38
C PRO A 477 22.73 -18.36 -30.54
N ASP A 478 23.06 -17.95 -31.77
CA ASP A 478 24.32 -17.25 -32.06
C ASP A 478 24.18 -15.75 -31.75
N ASP A 479 24.55 -15.35 -30.52
CA ASP A 479 24.49 -13.96 -30.04
C ASP A 479 25.81 -13.53 -29.37
N PRO A 480 26.86 -13.25 -30.15
CA PRO A 480 28.18 -12.88 -29.63
C PRO A 480 28.19 -11.51 -28.91
N GLU A 481 27.23 -10.63 -29.18
CA GLU A 481 27.12 -9.31 -28.56
C GLU A 481 26.12 -9.26 -27.38
N ASN A 482 25.44 -10.37 -27.08
CA ASN A 482 24.45 -10.50 -26.01
C ASN A 482 23.24 -9.54 -26.16
N LYS A 483 22.99 -9.06 -27.40
CA LYS A 483 21.91 -8.11 -27.72
C LYS A 483 20.58 -8.83 -27.88
N MET A 484 20.55 -9.95 -28.60
CA MET A 484 19.33 -10.75 -28.79
C MET A 484 18.87 -11.31 -27.46
N LYS A 485 19.79 -11.77 -26.60
CA LYS A 485 19.46 -12.19 -25.24
C LYS A 485 18.72 -11.08 -24.48
N GLN A 486 19.17 -9.83 -24.57
CA GLN A 486 18.52 -8.71 -23.87
C GLN A 486 17.12 -8.43 -24.40
N GLU A 487 16.92 -8.51 -25.71
CA GLU A 487 15.60 -8.31 -26.34
C GLU A 487 14.63 -9.45 -26.00
N ILE A 488 15.07 -10.70 -26.08
CA ILE A 488 14.28 -11.88 -25.66
C ILE A 488 13.92 -11.78 -24.18
N CYS A 489 14.85 -11.35 -23.33
CA CYS A 489 14.58 -11.12 -21.91
C CYS A 489 13.53 -10.03 -21.68
N GLN A 490 13.50 -8.98 -22.50
CA GLN A 490 12.49 -7.94 -22.44
C GLN A 490 11.13 -8.45 -22.92
N CYS A 491 11.07 -9.16 -24.05
CA CYS A 491 9.85 -9.79 -24.55
C CYS A 491 9.27 -10.77 -23.53
N TYR A 492 10.09 -11.65 -22.96
CA TYR A 492 9.68 -12.57 -21.90
C TYR A 492 9.13 -11.84 -20.67
N ALA A 493 9.77 -10.75 -20.24
CA ALA A 493 9.32 -9.97 -19.09
C ALA A 493 8.01 -9.20 -19.36
N LYS A 494 7.75 -8.81 -20.61
CA LYS A 494 6.49 -8.19 -21.05
C LYS A 494 5.34 -9.19 -21.08
N VAL A 495 5.57 -10.44 -21.49
CA VAL A 495 4.53 -11.48 -21.54
C VAL A 495 4.27 -12.06 -20.15
N ASN A 496 5.31 -12.22 -19.32
CA ASN A 496 5.18 -12.69 -17.95
C ASN A 496 5.07 -11.54 -16.95
N VAL A 497 4.04 -10.71 -17.11
CA VAL A 497 3.68 -9.68 -16.12
C VAL A 497 3.24 -10.36 -14.83
N LEU A 498 3.91 -10.05 -13.72
CA LEU A 498 3.49 -10.53 -12.41
C LEU A 498 2.12 -9.92 -12.06
N ARG A 499 1.25 -10.66 -11.37
CA ARG A 499 -0.06 -10.15 -10.90
C ARG A 499 0.00 -8.86 -10.06
N CYS A 500 1.14 -8.62 -9.41
CA CYS A 500 1.40 -7.41 -8.61
C CYS A 500 1.89 -6.21 -9.46
N MET A 501 2.08 -6.39 -10.76
CA MET A 501 2.45 -5.36 -11.73
C MET A 501 1.23 -4.91 -12.55
N ASP A 502 1.17 -3.62 -12.87
CA ASP A 502 0.24 -3.06 -13.86
C ASP A 502 0.73 -3.48 -15.26
N GLU A 503 -0.20 -3.87 -16.14
CA GLU A 503 0.09 -4.15 -17.54
C GLU A 503 0.57 -2.86 -18.23
N GLU A 504 1.71 -2.93 -18.92
CA GLU A 504 2.18 -1.82 -19.74
C GLU A 504 1.26 -1.72 -20.97
N MET A 505 0.37 -0.72 -20.99
CA MET A 505 -0.37 -0.36 -22.20
C MET A 505 0.66 0.05 -23.26
N GLU A 506 0.77 -0.73 -24.34
CA GLU A 506 1.45 -0.28 -25.53
C GLU A 506 0.73 0.98 -26.03
N ASP A 507 1.51 2.06 -26.23
CA ASP A 507 1.12 3.12 -27.15
C ASP A 507 1.08 2.49 -28.55
N ARG A 508 0.06 1.68 -28.83
CA ARG A 508 -0.34 1.40 -30.20
C ARG A 508 -0.83 2.72 -30.77
N ASP A 509 0.07 3.39 -31.46
CA ASP A 509 -0.23 4.30 -32.55
C ASP A 509 -0.89 3.49 -33.69
N GLU A 510 -2.02 2.85 -33.39
CA GLU A 510 -2.97 2.50 -34.44
C GLU A 510 -3.78 3.78 -34.65
N GLU A 511 -3.42 4.49 -35.72
CA GLU A 511 -4.38 5.30 -36.47
C GLU A 511 -5.60 4.41 -36.73
N PHE A 512 -6.58 4.47 -35.82
CA PHE A 512 -7.96 4.19 -36.19
C PHE A 512 -8.33 5.31 -37.14
N ASP A 513 -8.10 5.09 -38.43
CA ASP A 513 -8.84 5.78 -39.47
C ASP A 513 -10.32 5.54 -39.16
N ASP A 514 -11.02 6.61 -38.79
CA ASP A 514 -12.47 6.70 -38.74
C ASP A 514 -13.02 6.54 -40.18
N GLU A 515 -12.88 5.36 -40.77
CA GLU A 515 -13.71 4.90 -41.88
C GLU A 515 -14.74 3.92 -41.31
N ASP A 516 -15.82 4.49 -40.75
CA ASP A 516 -17.18 3.99 -40.90
C ASP A 516 -18.14 4.81 -40.02
N SER A 517 -18.25 6.10 -40.36
CA SER A 517 -19.43 6.89 -40.04
C SER A 517 -20.39 6.89 -41.23
N GLU A 518 -20.96 5.74 -41.56
CA GLU A 518 -22.20 5.69 -42.33
C GLU A 518 -23.14 4.61 -41.78
N PHE A 519 -24.40 5.01 -41.59
CA PHE A 519 -25.63 4.23 -41.34
C PHE A 519 -26.17 4.12 -39.90
N PHE A 520 -27.10 5.06 -39.65
CA PHE A 520 -28.30 5.11 -38.79
C PHE A 520 -28.18 5.30 -37.27
#